data_AF-A0A976QFM0-F1
#
_entry.id   AF-A0A976QFM0-F1
#
_cell.length_a   1.000
_cell.length_b   1.000
_cell.length_c   1.000
_cell.angle_alpha   90.00
_cell.angle_beta   90.00
_cell.angle_gamma   90.00
#
_symmetry.space_group_name_H-M   'P 1'
#
loop_
_entity.id
_entity.type
_entity.pdbx_description
1 polymer ?
#
loop_
_entity_poly.entity_id
_entity_poly.type
_entity_poly.pdbx_seq_one_letter_code
_entity_poly.pdbx_strand_id
1 'polypeptide(L)'
;MSDAWKNLDLGGGGLQSANLRLATLLKKRRTAWLLACAFPLGLHHDYLADPRGAWSLRAVTLLAAGALWYGSVAAAVALAAVLLGWALIDTQWIEQRLTKLNRQLRMQVYLGQSSGAPAGFRGHYADDGPAPDQPSRHIGRAPSFAAQEQLLRELARRKHDLPQ
;
A
#
# COMPACT_ATOMS: atom_id res chain seq x y z
N MET A 1 2.28 -19.82 4.05
CA MET A 1 2.82 -18.50 3.70
C MET A 1 4.24 -18.71 3.23
N SER A 2 4.60 -18.23 2.04
CA SER A 2 5.91 -18.50 1.43
C SER A 2 7.04 -17.80 2.19
N ASP A 3 8.18 -18.48 2.35
CA ASP A 3 9.44 -18.00 2.96
C ASP A 3 10.10 -16.81 2.22
N ALA A 4 9.40 -16.19 1.26
CA ALA A 4 9.87 -15.05 0.48
C ALA A 4 10.31 -13.86 1.34
N TRP A 5 9.77 -13.71 2.56
CA TRP A 5 10.18 -12.66 3.50
C TRP A 5 11.62 -12.84 4.00
N LYS A 6 12.16 -14.07 4.03
CA LYS A 6 13.51 -14.38 4.51
C LYS A 6 14.61 -13.88 3.57
N ASN A 7 14.27 -13.66 2.30
CA ASN A 7 15.21 -13.22 1.26
C ASN A 7 15.12 -11.71 0.97
N LEU A 8 14.39 -10.94 1.79
CA LEU A 8 14.28 -9.49 1.63
C LEU A 8 15.59 -8.82 2.02
N ASP A 9 16.36 -8.39 1.02
CA ASP A 9 17.53 -7.54 1.24
C ASP A 9 17.09 -6.10 1.53
N LEU A 10 17.14 -5.73 2.82
CA LEU A 10 16.79 -4.39 3.30
C LEU A 10 18.02 -3.46 3.40
N GLY A 11 19.19 -3.86 2.87
CA GLY A 11 20.45 -3.12 2.97
C GLY A 11 20.73 -2.13 1.82
N GLY A 12 20.99 -0.86 2.18
CA GLY A 12 21.80 0.11 1.42
C GLY A 12 21.28 0.63 0.07
N GLY A 13 21.22 -0.21 -0.96
CA GLY A 13 20.90 0.19 -2.35
C GLY A 13 19.58 -0.39 -2.89
N GLY A 14 19.12 -1.51 -2.35
CA GLY A 14 17.86 -2.15 -2.75
C GLY A 14 16.62 -1.36 -2.32
N LEU A 15 16.68 -0.71 -1.16
CA LEU A 15 15.51 -0.02 -0.58
C LEU A 15 15.20 1.32 -1.25
N GLN A 16 16.24 2.06 -1.67
CA GLN A 16 16.06 3.32 -2.40
C GLN A 16 15.52 3.07 -3.81
N SER A 17 16.07 2.08 -4.53
CA SER A 17 15.57 1.68 -5.84
C SER A 17 14.14 1.11 -5.77
N ALA A 18 13.80 0.36 -4.72
CA ALA A 18 12.43 -0.08 -4.44
C ALA A 18 11.47 1.09 -4.28
N ASN A 19 11.85 2.08 -3.47
CA ASN A 19 11.04 3.27 -3.21
C ASN A 19 10.82 4.11 -4.48
N LEU A 20 11.86 4.27 -5.31
CA LEU A 20 11.73 4.94 -6.61
C LEU A 20 10.78 4.17 -7.53
N ARG A 21 10.94 2.85 -7.64
CA ARG A 21 10.03 2.01 -8.44
C ARG A 21 8.59 2.09 -7.92
N LEU A 22 8.40 2.03 -6.61
CA LEU A 22 7.09 2.14 -5.98
C LEU A 22 6.43 3.49 -6.28
N ALA A 23 7.18 4.59 -6.17
CA ALA A 23 6.67 5.93 -6.45
C ALA A 23 6.12 6.08 -7.88
N THR A 24 6.71 5.37 -8.86
CA THR A 24 6.21 5.35 -10.24
C THR A 24 4.97 4.49 -10.45
N LEU A 25 4.82 3.40 -9.67
CA LEU A 25 3.72 2.44 -9.83
C LEU A 25 2.44 2.82 -9.07
N LEU A 26 2.58 3.55 -7.97
CA LEU A 26 1.45 3.91 -7.12
C LEU A 26 0.38 4.70 -7.89
N LYS A 27 -0.85 4.24 -7.78
CA LYS A 27 -2.01 4.90 -8.36
C LYS A 27 -2.31 6.18 -7.56
N LYS A 28 -2.59 7.26 -8.28
CA LYS A 28 -2.79 8.60 -7.71
C LYS A 28 -4.29 8.87 -7.55
N ARG A 29 -4.66 9.36 -6.37
CA ARG A 29 -6.03 9.74 -6.03
C ARG A 29 -6.60 10.77 -7.01
N ARG A 30 -5.85 11.84 -7.30
CA ARG A 30 -6.26 12.89 -8.24
C ARG A 30 -6.61 12.32 -9.62
N THR A 31 -5.79 11.42 -10.15
CA THR A 31 -6.02 10.80 -11.45
C THR A 31 -7.28 9.94 -11.46
N ALA A 32 -7.52 9.16 -10.40
CA ALA A 32 -8.75 8.36 -10.27
C ALA A 32 -10.01 9.25 -10.30
N TRP A 33 -9.99 10.36 -9.56
CA TRP A 33 -11.11 11.31 -9.54
C TRP A 33 -11.29 12.06 -10.86
N LEU A 34 -10.21 12.47 -11.53
CA LEU A 34 -10.30 13.09 -12.86
C LEU A 34 -10.92 12.14 -13.89
N LEU A 35 -10.54 10.86 -13.85
CA LEU A 35 -11.13 9.84 -14.73
C LEU A 35 -12.59 9.51 -14.34
N ALA A 36 -12.96 9.68 -13.07
CA ALA A 36 -14.33 9.50 -12.61
C ALA A 36 -15.26 10.60 -13.16
N CYS A 37 -14.76 11.80 -13.47
CA CYS A 37 -15.56 12.81 -14.18
C CYS A 37 -16.01 12.32 -15.58
N ALA A 38 -15.24 11.42 -16.20
CA ALA A 38 -15.60 10.73 -17.44
C ALA A 38 -16.24 9.35 -17.18
N PHE A 39 -17.03 9.24 -16.10
CA PHE A 39 -17.69 8.02 -15.63
C PHE A 39 -18.32 7.14 -16.73
N PRO A 40 -19.14 7.66 -17.67
CA PRO A 40 -19.82 6.81 -18.66
C PRO A 40 -18.85 6.03 -19.56
N LEU A 41 -17.61 6.49 -19.71
CA LEU A 41 -16.59 5.79 -20.49
C LEU A 41 -15.93 4.62 -19.74
N GLY A 42 -16.16 4.50 -18.42
CA GLY A 42 -15.58 3.46 -17.57
C GLY A 42 -14.07 3.61 -17.32
N LEU A 43 -13.47 4.77 -17.63
CA LEU A 43 -12.01 4.96 -17.56
C LEU A 43 -11.43 4.85 -16.14
N HIS A 44 -12.19 5.26 -15.13
CA HIS A 44 -11.77 5.12 -13.73
C HIS A 44 -11.68 3.64 -13.31
N HIS A 45 -12.58 2.79 -13.79
CA HIS A 45 -12.55 1.35 -13.53
C HIS A 45 -11.36 0.67 -14.20
N ASP A 46 -11.04 1.02 -15.45
CA ASP A 46 -9.82 0.53 -16.11
C ASP A 46 -8.55 0.96 -15.35
N TYR A 47 -8.50 2.22 -14.89
CA TYR A 47 -7.38 2.71 -14.10
C TYR A 47 -7.20 1.96 -12.77
N LEU A 48 -8.32 1.57 -12.15
CA LEU A 48 -8.41 0.77 -10.93
C LEU A 48 -8.37 -0.75 -11.20
N ALA A 49 -7.97 -1.18 -12.40
CA ALA A 49 -7.81 -2.58 -12.76
C ALA A 49 -9.08 -3.44 -12.55
N ASP A 50 -10.26 -2.85 -12.74
CA ASP A 50 -11.55 -3.54 -12.76
C ASP A 50 -12.16 -3.54 -14.18
N PRO A 51 -11.71 -4.45 -15.06
CA PRO A 51 -12.18 -4.49 -16.45
C PRO A 51 -13.67 -4.83 -16.57
N ARG A 52 -14.22 -5.60 -15.61
CA ARG A 52 -15.64 -5.99 -15.63
C ARG A 52 -16.52 -4.77 -15.37
N GLY A 53 -16.17 -3.97 -14.37
CA GLY A 53 -16.83 -2.71 -14.08
C GLY A 53 -16.71 -1.69 -15.21
N ALA A 54 -15.59 -1.66 -15.95
CA ALA A 54 -15.43 -0.75 -17.08
C ALA A 54 -16.36 -1.13 -18.25
N TRP A 55 -16.43 -2.42 -18.58
CA TRP A 55 -17.28 -2.92 -19.66
C TRP A 55 -18.78 -2.80 -19.35
N SER A 56 -19.20 -2.99 -18.09
CA SER A 56 -20.60 -2.81 -17.72
C SER A 56 -21.07 -1.37 -17.94
N LEU A 57 -20.26 -0.37 -17.56
CA LEU A 57 -20.57 1.04 -17.77
C LEU A 57 -20.64 1.40 -19.26
N ARG A 58 -19.71 0.88 -20.06
CA ARG A 58 -19.73 1.05 -21.52
C ARG A 58 -20.97 0.43 -22.14
N ALA A 59 -21.33 -0.79 -21.73
CA ALA A 59 -22.51 -1.47 -22.24
C ALA A 59 -23.79 -0.69 -21.93
N VAL A 60 -23.97 -0.23 -20.68
CA VAL A 60 -25.14 0.57 -20.29
C VAL A 60 -25.17 1.92 -21.02
N THR A 61 -24.01 2.56 -21.20
CA THR A 61 -23.91 3.82 -21.96
C THR A 61 -24.29 3.61 -23.43
N LEU A 62 -23.83 2.52 -24.06
CA LEU A 62 -24.20 2.18 -25.44
C LEU A 62 -25.69 1.84 -25.55
N LEU A 63 -26.27 1.15 -24.57
CA LEU A 63 -27.71 0.89 -24.54
C LEU A 63 -28.52 2.18 -24.39
N ALA A 64 -28.08 3.12 -23.56
CA ALA A 64 -28.74 4.42 -23.42
C ALA A 64 -28.68 5.22 -24.72
N ALA A 65 -27.53 5.25 -25.39
CA ALA A 65 -27.36 5.90 -26.69
C ALA A 65 -28.23 5.22 -27.78
N GLY A 66 -28.27 3.89 -27.79
CA GLY A 66 -29.14 3.12 -28.67
C GLY A 66 -30.62 3.43 -28.43
N ALA A 67 -31.06 3.50 -27.18
CA ALA A 67 -32.43 3.86 -26.83
C ALA A 67 -32.82 5.26 -27.34
N LEU A 68 -31.92 6.24 -27.24
CA LEU A 68 -32.11 7.57 -27.84
C LEU A 68 -32.20 7.50 -29.36
N TRP A 69 -31.32 6.72 -29.99
CA TRP A 69 -31.31 6.55 -31.45
C TRP A 69 -32.63 5.96 -31.99
N TYR A 70 -33.23 5.03 -31.26
CA TYR A 70 -34.54 4.45 -31.56
C TYR A 70 -35.73 5.31 -31.12
N GLY A 71 -35.49 6.52 -30.59
CA GLY A 71 -36.53 7.47 -30.17
C GLY A 71 -37.17 7.19 -28.81
N SER A 72 -36.68 6.19 -28.07
CA SER A 72 -37.20 5.84 -26.74
C SER A 72 -36.53 6.66 -25.65
N VAL A 73 -36.96 7.93 -25.53
CA VAL A 73 -36.42 8.88 -24.54
C VAL A 73 -36.62 8.38 -23.11
N ALA A 74 -37.77 7.77 -22.80
CA ALA A 74 -38.05 7.24 -21.47
C ALA A 74 -37.06 6.14 -21.05
N ALA A 75 -36.73 5.21 -21.96
CA ALA A 75 -35.76 4.15 -21.69
C ALA A 75 -34.35 4.72 -21.53
N ALA A 76 -33.97 5.70 -22.35
CA ALA A 76 -32.68 6.37 -22.23
C ALA A 76 -32.54 7.11 -20.88
N VAL A 77 -33.58 7.82 -20.45
CA VAL A 77 -33.59 8.50 -19.14
C VAL A 77 -33.50 7.49 -18.00
N ALA A 78 -34.21 6.37 -18.08
CA ALA A 78 -34.12 5.31 -17.07
C ALA A 78 -32.69 4.74 -16.98
N LEU A 79 -32.05 4.45 -18.11
CA LEU A 79 -30.66 3.97 -18.13
C LEU A 79 -29.66 5.03 -17.63
N ALA A 80 -29.87 6.29 -17.97
CA ALA A 80 -29.07 7.40 -17.47
C ALA A 80 -29.21 7.55 -15.94
N ALA A 81 -30.42 7.39 -15.40
CA ALA A 81 -30.65 7.40 -13.95
C ALA A 81 -29.93 6.23 -13.26
N VAL A 82 -29.95 5.03 -13.85
CA VAL A 82 -29.17 3.89 -13.36
C VAL A 82 -27.67 4.19 -13.37
N LEU A 83 -27.13 4.78 -14.44
CA LEU A 83 -25.72 5.17 -14.52
C LEU A 83 -25.36 6.18 -13.43
N LEU A 84 -26.19 7.21 -13.22
CA LEU A 84 -25.95 8.22 -12.18
C LEU A 84 -26.01 7.61 -10.78
N GLY A 85 -27.00 6.75 -10.49
CA GLY A 85 -27.09 6.04 -9.23
C GLY A 85 -25.85 5.18 -8.97
N TRP A 86 -25.37 4.47 -10.00
CA TRP A 86 -24.15 3.68 -9.91
C TRP A 86 -22.91 4.56 -9.68
N ALA A 87 -22.80 5.70 -10.36
CA ALA A 87 -21.70 6.64 -10.18
C ALA A 87 -21.60 7.15 -8.73
N LEU A 88 -22.75 7.46 -8.12
CA LEU A 88 -22.82 7.90 -6.73
C LEU A 88 -22.32 6.81 -5.77
N ILE A 89 -22.77 5.56 -5.96
CA ILE A 89 -22.27 4.44 -5.17
C ILE A 89 -20.76 4.30 -5.37
N ASP A 90 -20.29 4.33 -6.62
CA ASP A 90 -18.89 4.10 -6.95
C ASP A 90 -17.93 5.09 -6.26
N THR A 91 -18.35 6.34 -6.03
CA THR A 91 -17.54 7.33 -5.27
C THR A 91 -17.06 6.81 -3.92
N GLN A 92 -17.85 5.97 -3.25
CA GLN A 92 -17.50 5.37 -1.95
C GLN A 92 -16.48 4.24 -2.09
N TRP A 93 -16.44 3.56 -3.24
CA TRP A 93 -15.59 2.40 -3.50
C TRP A 93 -14.24 2.78 -4.09
N ILE A 94 -14.13 3.92 -4.78
CA ILE A 94 -12.88 4.40 -5.40
C ILE A 94 -11.73 4.41 -4.40
N GLU A 95 -11.93 4.97 -3.20
CA GLU A 95 -10.87 5.07 -2.18
C GLU A 95 -10.43 3.70 -1.65
N GLN A 96 -11.39 2.80 -1.44
CA GLN A 96 -11.12 1.44 -0.95
C GLN A 96 -10.34 0.63 -1.99
N ARG A 97 -10.75 0.71 -3.27
CA ARG A 97 -10.07 0.07 -4.40
C ARG A 97 -8.65 0.62 -4.58
N LEU A 98 -8.50 1.95 -4.53
CA LEU A 98 -7.19 2.61 -4.64
C LEU A 98 -6.25 2.14 -3.53
N THR A 99 -6.73 2.10 -2.29
CA THR A 99 -5.95 1.63 -1.14
C THR A 99 -5.56 0.17 -1.29
N LYS A 100 -6.50 -0.69 -1.71
CA LYS A 100 -6.26 -2.12 -1.94
C LYS A 100 -5.19 -2.34 -3.02
N LEU A 101 -5.30 -1.65 -4.16
CA LEU A 101 -4.34 -1.74 -5.26
C LEU A 101 -2.96 -1.24 -4.84
N ASN A 102 -2.87 -0.08 -4.20
CA ASN A 102 -1.60 0.47 -3.74
C ASN A 102 -0.94 -0.43 -2.69
N ARG A 103 -1.74 -1.09 -1.82
CA ARG A 103 -1.24 -2.11 -0.89
C ARG A 103 -0.69 -3.33 -1.63
N GLN A 104 -1.38 -3.81 -2.65
CA GLN A 104 -0.93 -4.94 -3.48
C GLN A 104 0.36 -4.60 -4.23
N LEU A 105 0.46 -3.41 -4.83
CA LEU A 105 1.66 -2.94 -5.52
C LEU A 105 2.86 -2.85 -4.58
N ARG A 106 2.66 -2.33 -3.36
CA ARG A 106 3.71 -2.34 -2.32
C ARG A 106 4.19 -3.75 -2.03
N MET A 107 3.26 -4.66 -1.79
CA MET A 107 3.60 -6.06 -1.51
C MET A 107 4.36 -6.71 -2.68
N GLN A 108 3.93 -6.46 -3.92
CA GLN A 108 4.57 -7.00 -5.11
C GLN A 108 5.99 -6.45 -5.31
N VAL A 109 6.21 -5.16 -5.06
CA VAL A 109 7.54 -4.56 -5.17
C VAL A 109 8.48 -5.13 -4.11
N TYR A 110 8.03 -5.22 -2.85
CA TYR A 110 8.88 -5.77 -1.80
C TYR A 110 9.16 -7.27 -1.99
N LEU A 111 8.13 -8.09 -2.23
CA LEU A 111 8.31 -9.54 -2.42
C LEU A 111 8.99 -9.90 -3.75
N GLY A 112 8.93 -9.03 -4.76
CA GLY A 112 9.57 -9.23 -6.06
C GLY A 112 11.05 -8.84 -6.10
N GLN A 113 11.62 -8.30 -5.02
CA GLN A 113 13.06 -8.05 -4.92
C GLN A 113 13.80 -9.35 -4.58
N SER A 114 14.25 -10.05 -5.62
CA SER A 114 15.19 -11.16 -5.50
C SER A 114 16.50 -10.83 -6.24
N SER A 115 17.23 -9.82 -5.77
CA SER A 115 18.69 -9.88 -5.83
C SER A 115 19.11 -10.26 -4.43
N GLY A 116 19.36 -11.56 -4.24
CA GLY A 116 19.80 -12.11 -2.95
C GLY A 116 20.97 -11.30 -2.40
N ALA A 117 21.06 -11.27 -1.08
CA ALA A 117 22.11 -10.55 -0.37
C ALA A 117 23.50 -10.82 -1.01
N PRO A 118 24.39 -9.81 -1.09
CA PRO A 118 25.70 -9.97 -1.71
C PRO A 118 26.41 -11.22 -1.20
N ALA A 119 27.16 -11.91 -2.06
CA ALA A 119 27.90 -13.11 -1.67
C ALA A 119 28.77 -12.81 -0.43
N GLY A 120 28.44 -13.43 0.71
CA GLY A 120 29.11 -13.19 2.00
C GLY A 120 28.39 -12.26 2.97
N PHE A 121 27.20 -11.74 2.65
CA PHE A 121 26.39 -10.96 3.57
C PHE A 121 25.87 -11.83 4.72
N ARG A 122 26.50 -11.72 5.89
CA ARG A 122 26.00 -12.28 7.14
C ARG A 122 25.05 -11.27 7.79
N GLY A 123 23.75 -11.51 7.65
CA GLY A 123 22.77 -10.83 8.48
C GLY A 123 23.08 -11.07 9.96
N HIS A 124 22.77 -10.11 10.83
CA HIS A 124 22.94 -10.25 12.29
C HIS A 124 21.97 -11.26 12.94
N TYR A 125 21.24 -12.02 12.12
CA TYR A 125 20.31 -13.07 12.51
C TYR A 125 20.54 -14.30 11.61
N ALA A 126 21.73 -14.90 11.68
CA ALA A 126 21.90 -16.27 11.26
C ALA A 126 21.66 -17.14 12.51
N ASP A 127 20.42 -17.58 12.71
CA ASP A 127 20.15 -18.75 13.52
C ASP A 127 20.37 -19.97 12.62
N ASP A 128 21.22 -20.88 13.09
CA ASP A 128 21.50 -22.27 12.64
C ASP A 128 23.01 -22.54 12.51
N GLY A 129 23.66 -22.61 13.66
CA GLY A 129 24.95 -23.29 13.84
C GLY A 129 25.03 -23.78 15.30
N PRO A 130 25.58 -24.97 15.58
CA PRO A 130 25.72 -25.43 16.96
C PRO A 130 26.59 -24.42 17.71
N ALA A 131 26.02 -23.85 18.77
CA ALA A 131 26.65 -22.81 19.56
C ALA A 131 28.03 -23.29 20.06
N PRO A 132 29.13 -22.57 19.79
CA PRO A 132 30.29 -22.71 20.65
C PRO A 132 29.89 -22.11 22.00
N ASP A 133 30.05 -22.90 23.08
CA ASP A 133 29.79 -22.51 24.46
C ASP A 133 30.29 -21.09 24.74
N GLN A 134 29.37 -20.12 24.68
CA GLN A 134 29.61 -18.75 25.10
C GLN A 134 28.64 -18.48 26.25
N PRO A 135 29.15 -17.97 27.39
CA PRO A 135 28.33 -17.74 28.57
C PRO A 135 27.23 -16.73 28.21
N SER A 136 25.99 -17.16 28.43
CA SER A 136 24.75 -16.43 28.17
C SER A 136 24.82 -15.01 28.72
N ARG A 137 25.16 -14.03 27.87
CA ARG A 137 24.91 -12.62 28.21
C ARG A 137 23.41 -12.43 28.17
N HIS A 138 22.80 -12.34 29.36
CA HIS A 138 21.43 -11.90 29.54
C HIS A 138 21.20 -10.62 28.73
N ILE A 139 20.49 -10.75 27.61
CA ILE A 139 19.99 -9.61 26.84
C ILE A 139 18.85 -9.04 27.69
N GLY A 140 19.18 -8.01 28.47
CA GLY A 140 18.24 -7.29 29.31
C GLY A 140 17.09 -6.76 28.45
N ARG A 141 15.86 -7.05 28.88
CA ARG A 141 14.63 -6.46 28.35
C ARG A 141 14.83 -4.94 28.22
N ALA A 142 14.55 -4.38 27.05
CA ALA A 142 14.64 -2.94 26.85
C ALA A 142 13.86 -2.22 27.97
N PRO A 143 14.49 -1.27 28.69
CA PRO A 143 13.90 -0.67 29.88
C PRO A 143 12.60 0.04 29.51
N SER A 144 11.56 -0.19 30.29
CA SER A 144 10.26 0.45 30.09
C SER A 144 10.40 1.97 30.19
N PHE A 145 9.47 2.69 29.57
CA PHE A 145 9.47 4.15 29.56
C PHE A 145 9.53 4.74 30.99
N ALA A 146 8.86 4.10 31.95
CA ALA A 146 8.92 4.46 33.37
C ALA A 146 10.33 4.29 33.98
N ALA A 147 11.06 3.23 33.61
CA ALA A 147 12.44 3.04 34.06
C ALA A 147 13.39 4.07 33.44
N GLN A 148 13.15 4.46 32.19
CA GLN A 148 13.94 5.52 31.53
C GLN A 148 13.69 6.90 32.18
N GLU A 149 12.44 7.20 32.54
CA GLU A 149 12.10 8.48 33.19
C GLU A 149 12.70 8.58 34.60
N GLN A 150 12.73 7.48 35.36
CA GLN A 150 13.41 7.44 36.67
C GLN A 150 14.92 7.67 36.53
N LEU A 151 15.55 7.02 35.56
CA LEU A 151 16.98 7.14 35.30
C LEU A 151 17.36 8.58 34.90
N LEU A 152 16.52 9.24 34.09
CA LEU A 152 16.68 10.66 33.75
C LEU A 152 16.54 11.59 34.96
N ARG A 153 15.59 11.31 35.88
CA ARG A 153 15.43 12.10 37.11
C ARG A 153 16.60 11.93 38.07
N GLU A 154 17.16 10.73 38.17
CA GLU A 154 18.37 10.50 38.99
C GLU A 154 19.60 11.21 38.43
N LEU A 155 19.79 11.19 37.10
CA LEU A 155 20.87 11.93 36.46
C LEU A 155 20.70 13.45 36.62
N ALA A 156 19.47 13.96 36.54
CA ALA A 156 19.18 15.37 36.77
C ALA A 156 19.48 15.80 38.21
N ARG A 157 19.18 14.96 39.21
CA ARG A 157 19.53 15.22 40.62
C ARG A 157 21.03 15.21 40.84
N ARG A 158 21.76 14.20 40.32
CA ARG A 158 23.22 14.13 40.42
C ARG A 158 23.93 15.31 39.76
N LYS A 159 23.37 15.83 38.66
CA LYS A 159 23.90 17.03 37.99
C LYS A 159 23.73 18.29 38.85
N HIS A 160 22.73 18.32 39.75
CA HIS A 160 22.48 19.46 40.62
C HIS A 160 23.41 19.49 41.85
N ASP A 161 23.89 18.33 42.29
CA ASP A 161 24.76 18.16 43.48
C ASP A 161 26.27 18.26 43.18
N LEU A 162 26.66 18.53 41.93
CA LEU A 162 28.05 18.80 41.58
C LEU A 162 28.36 20.28 41.87
N PRO A 163 29.29 20.61 42.80
CA PRO A 163 29.74 21.98 42.97
C PRO A 163 30.45 22.43 41.68
N GLN A 164 30.20 23.68 41.28
CA GLN A 164 30.86 24.33 40.15
C GLN A 164 32.36 24.46 40.37
#